data_AF-A0A9W9YJW6-F1
#
_entry.id   AF-A0A9W9YJW6-F1
#
_cell.length_a   1.000
_cell.length_b   1.000
_cell.length_c   1.000
_cell.angle_alpha   90.00
_cell.angle_beta   90.00
_cell.angle_gamma   90.00
#
_symmetry.space_group_name_H-M   'P 1'
#
loop_
_entity.id
_entity.type
_entity.pdbx_description
1 polymer ?
#
loop_
_entity_poly.entity_id
_entity_poly.type
_entity_poly.pdbx_seq_one_letter_code
_entity_poly.pdbx_strand_id
1 'polypeptide(L)' 'METLDSDTVSLLARRAYDVAGAVRGIGVYLNGKKLPIKSFKDYVGLYLKARDDEDELVLGDDSKKRC' A
#
# COMPACT_ATOMS: atom_id res chain seq x y z
N MET A 1 -0.85 27.76 6.08
CA MET A 1 -0.38 26.40 5.72
C MET A 1 -0.04 25.68 7.02
N GLU A 2 -1.04 25.12 7.70
CA GLU A 2 -0.83 24.51 9.04
C GLU A 2 -1.08 22.99 9.07
N THR A 3 -1.55 22.41 7.96
CA THR A 3 -1.92 20.99 7.89
C THR A 3 -1.18 20.31 6.74
N LEU A 4 -0.67 19.10 6.99
CA LEU A 4 -0.18 18.24 5.90
C LEU A 4 -1.37 17.80 5.05
N ASP A 5 -1.21 17.92 3.75
CA ASP A 5 -2.19 17.44 2.77
C ASP A 5 -2.28 15.91 2.79
N SER A 6 -3.47 15.37 2.54
CA SER A 6 -3.73 13.93 2.55
C SER A 6 -2.84 13.15 1.57
N ASP A 7 -2.51 13.75 0.43
CA ASP A 7 -1.65 13.12 -0.59
C ASP A 7 -0.19 13.06 -0.12
N THR A 8 0.22 14.05 0.68
CA THR A 8 1.55 14.05 1.27
C THR A 8 1.64 13.00 2.38
N VAL A 9 0.59 12.86 3.20
CA VAL A 9 0.52 11.83 4.25
C VAL A 9 0.54 10.42 3.65
N SER A 10 -0.17 10.20 2.53
CA SER A 10 -0.18 8.89 1.85
C SER A 10 1.18 8.53 1.25
N LEU A 11 1.90 9.50 0.68
CA LEU A 11 3.28 9.33 0.21
C LEU A 11 4.26 8.98 1.35
N LEU A 12 4.16 9.68 2.48
CA LEU A 12 4.98 9.42 3.66
C LEU A 12 4.69 8.03 4.26
N ALA A 13 3.41 7.66 4.33
CA ALA A 13 3.00 6.33 4.77
C ALA A 13 3.63 5.26 3.87
N ARG A 14 3.53 5.39 2.54
CA ARG A 14 4.16 4.47 1.58
C ARG A 14 5.66 4.34 1.82
N ARG A 15 6.37 5.44 2.07
CA ARG A 15 7.81 5.38 2.40
C ARG A 15 8.12 4.63 3.69
N ALA A 16 7.26 4.68 4.70
CA ALA A 16 7.44 3.87 5.90
C ALA A 16 7.37 2.36 5.60
N TYR A 17 6.46 1.94 4.70
CA TYR A 17 6.39 0.55 4.23
C TYR A 17 7.63 0.14 3.43
N ASP A 18 8.13 1.04 2.57
CA ASP A 18 9.32 0.78 1.76
C ASP A 18 10.55 0.54 2.65
N VAL A 19 10.75 1.37 3.69
CA VAL A 19 11.85 1.21 4.66
C VAL A 19 11.73 -0.11 5.43
N ALA A 20 10.51 -0.51 5.81
CA ALA A 20 10.26 -1.78 6.48
C ALA A 20 10.60 -3.00 5.60
N GLY A 21 10.42 -2.89 4.28
CA GLY A 21 10.75 -3.94 3.32
C GLY A 21 12.22 -3.99 2.91
N ALA A 22 12.90 -2.82 2.86
CA ALA A 22 14.28 -2.71 2.39
C ALA A 22 15.31 -3.16 3.42
N VAL A 23 15.09 -2.88 4.70
CA VAL A 23 16.07 -3.13 5.77
C VAL A 23 15.68 -4.37 6.57
N ARG A 24 16.58 -5.34 6.66
CA ARG A 24 16.36 -6.57 7.44
C ARG A 24 16.67 -6.32 8.92
N GLY A 25 15.88 -6.93 9.80
CA GLY A 25 16.14 -6.94 11.25
C GLY A 25 15.66 -5.70 12.02
N ILE A 26 14.90 -4.80 11.39
CA ILE A 26 14.28 -3.66 12.05
C ILE A 26 12.76 -3.82 12.16
N GLY A 27 12.18 -3.29 13.22
CA GLY A 27 10.73 -3.17 13.37
C GLY A 27 10.29 -1.74 13.14
N VAL A 28 9.54 -1.49 12.07
CA VAL A 28 9.01 -0.16 11.75
C VAL A 28 7.61 0.00 12.35
N TYR A 29 7.37 1.16 12.96
CA TYR A 29 6.09 1.52 13.57
C TYR A 29 5.57 2.80 12.92
N LEU A 30 4.32 2.79 12.47
CA LEU A 30 3.62 3.94 11.91
C LEU A 30 2.42 4.27 12.82
N ASN A 31 2.37 5.48 13.35
CA ASN A 31 1.32 5.93 14.28
C ASN A 31 1.10 4.97 15.48
N GLY A 32 2.20 4.43 16.03
CA GLY A 32 2.18 3.47 17.13
C GLY A 32 1.81 2.03 16.74
N LYS A 33 1.45 1.77 15.48
CA LYS A 33 1.16 0.42 14.98
C LYS A 33 2.38 -0.17 14.29
N LYS A 34 2.72 -1.42 14.64
CA LYS A 34 3.82 -2.16 14.00
C LYS A 34 3.41 -2.60 12.60
N LEU A 35 4.24 -2.32 11.61
CA LEU A 35 4.02 -2.82 10.26
C LEU A 35 4.37 -4.32 10.20
N PRO A 36 3.49 -5.19 9.64
CA PRO A 36 3.70 -6.63 9.59
C PRO A 36 4.65 -7.04 8.43
N ILE A 37 5.67 -6.24 8.14
CA ILE A 37 6.68 -6.54 7.11
C ILE A 37 7.95 -7.01 7.83
N LYS A 38 8.41 -8.22 7.54
CA LYS A 38 9.67 -8.76 8.07
C LYS A 38 10.72 -8.93 6.98
N SER A 39 10.29 -9.02 5.73
CA SER A 39 11.15 -9.24 4.58
C SER A 39 10.66 -8.47 3.36
N PHE A 40 11.55 -8.26 2.40
CA PHE A 40 11.19 -7.69 1.11
C PHE A 40 10.11 -8.50 0.38
N LYS A 41 10.07 -9.83 0.58
CA LYS A 41 9.03 -10.69 0.02
C LYS A 41 7.64 -10.33 0.56
N ASP A 42 7.53 -10.05 1.86
CA ASP A 42 6.26 -9.64 2.48
C ASP A 42 5.81 -8.28 1.96
N TYR A 43 6.76 -7.35 1.80
CA TYR A 43 6.52 -6.03 1.20
C TYR A 43 6.00 -6.16 -0.25
N VAL A 44 6.65 -6.95 -1.11
CA VAL A 44 6.17 -7.21 -2.47
C VAL A 44 4.80 -7.91 -2.46
N GLY A 45 4.58 -8.82 -1.50
CA GLY A 45 3.31 -9.51 -1.31
C GLY A 45 2.12 -8.58 -1.06
N LEU A 46 2.33 -7.39 -0.49
CA LEU A 46 1.27 -6.38 -0.33
C LEU A 46 0.80 -5.85 -1.68
N TYR A 47 1.72 -5.65 -2.64
CA TYR A 47 1.38 -5.16 -3.98
C TYR A 47 0.80 -6.24 -4.89
N LEU A 48 1.14 -7.51 -4.62
CA LEU A 48 0.56 -8.63 -5.35
C LEU A 48 -0.87 -8.93 -4.86
N LYS A 49 -1.09 -8.93 -3.54
CA LYS A 49 -2.44 -9.10 -2.96
C LYS A 49 -3.37 -7.93 -3.24
N ALA A 50 -2.85 -6.70 -3.23
CA ALA A 50 -3.66 -5.55 -3.60
C ALA A 50 -4.24 -5.69 -5.02
N ARG A 51 -3.60 -6.42 -5.93
CA ARG A 51 -4.18 -6.65 -7.26
C ARG A 51 -5.36 -7.62 -7.21
N ASP A 52 -5.31 -8.63 -6.34
CA ASP A 52 -6.40 -9.59 -6.18
C ASP A 52 -7.63 -9.00 -5.46
N ASP A 53 -7.45 -8.04 -4.55
CA ASP A 53 -8.55 -7.34 -3.87
C ASP A 53 -9.08 -6.11 -4.65
N GLU A 54 -8.28 -5.49 -5.52
CA GLU A 54 -8.70 -4.38 -6.39
C GLU A 54 -9.46 -4.87 -7.65
N ASP A 55 -9.36 -6.15 -7.99
CA ASP A 55 -10.23 -6.78 -9.01
C ASP A 55 -11.69 -6.92 -8.50
N GLU A 56 -11.96 -6.76 -7.18
CA GLU A 56 -13.32 -6.79 -6.62
C GLU A 56 -13.95 -5.39 -6.46
N LEU A 57 -13.18 -4.29 -6.63
CA LEU A 57 -13.70 -2.92 -6.50
C LEU A 57 -13.71 -2.08 -7.79
N VAL A 58 -13.30 -2.63 -8.94
CA VAL A 58 -13.45 -1.94 -10.24
C VAL A 58 -13.91 -2.91 -11.35
N LEU A 59 -15.15 -3.39 -11.29
CA LEU A 59 -15.95 -3.74 -12.47
C LEU A 59 -17.44 -3.42 -12.23
N GLY A 60 -17.74 -2.13 -12.10
CA GLY A 60 -19.09 -1.58 -12.18
C GLY A 60 -19.22 -0.66 -13.39
N ASP A 61 -19.74 -1.25 -14.48
CA ASP A 61 -20.41 -0.65 -15.65
C ASP A 61 -19.65 0.37 -16.53
N ASP A 62 -19.32 -0.04 -17.77
CA ASP A 62 -19.59 0.81 -18.93
C ASP A 62 -19.57 0.03 -20.27
N SER A 63 -20.76 -0.10 -20.85
CA SER A 63 -21.04 0.14 -22.28
C SER A 63 -20.55 -0.85 -23.37
N LYS A 64 -21.48 -1.75 -23.75
CA LYS A 64 -22.10 -1.85 -25.10
C LYS A 64 -21.22 -2.17 -26.35
N LYS A 65 -21.69 -3.19 -27.10
CA LYS A 65 -21.59 -3.47 -28.57
C LYS A 65 -20.53 -4.44 -29.10
N ARG A 66 -21.06 -5.35 -29.96
CA ARG A 66 -20.46 -6.29 -30.94
C ARG A 66 -20.00 -7.61 -30.30
N CYS A 67 -20.56 -8.77 -30.63
CA CYS A 67 -21.38 -9.21 -31.76
C CYS A 67 -22.44 -10.21 -31.29
#